data_AF-A0A8B6E116-F1
#
_entry.id   AF-A0A8B6E116-F1
#
_cell.length_a   1.000
_cell.length_b   1.000
_cell.length_c   1.000
_cell.angle_alpha   90.00
_cell.angle_beta   90.00
_cell.angle_gamma   90.00
#
_symmetry.space_group_name_H-M   'P 1'
#
loop_
_entity.id
_entity.type
_entity.pdbx_description
1 polymer ?
#
loop_
_entity_poly.entity_id
_entity_poly.type
_entity_poly.pdbx_seq_one_letter_code
_entity_poly.pdbx_strand_id
1 'polypeptide(L)'
;MASSSQNCGVCDLRHINKPSIIWCTECDEGLCQECQEHHSLSKGSRNHNTIAITEYQTLPNDVLKITQYCNIHKDKFIIYCRKHERPCCRKCIVETHKEC
;
A
#
# COMPACT_ATOMS: atom_id res chain seq x y z
N MET A 1 -2.53 10.10 -15.56
CA MET A 1 -2.18 8.70 -15.89
C MET A 1 -2.40 7.90 -14.62
N ALA A 2 -3.58 7.32 -14.44
CA ALA A 2 -3.92 6.52 -13.26
C ALA A 2 -3.43 5.10 -13.50
N SER A 3 -2.44 4.65 -12.73
CA SER A 3 -1.81 3.34 -12.86
C SER A 3 -2.77 2.24 -12.36
N SER A 4 -3.61 1.78 -13.28
CA SER A 4 -4.09 0.41 -13.48
C SER A 4 -4.14 -0.55 -12.28
N SER A 5 -4.93 -0.24 -11.24
CA SER A 5 -5.31 -1.24 -10.23
C SER A 5 -6.14 -2.42 -10.81
N GLN A 6 -6.51 -2.35 -12.09
CA GLN A 6 -7.30 -3.37 -12.79
C GLN A 6 -6.49 -4.61 -13.17
N ASN A 7 -5.19 -4.46 -13.42
CA ASN A 7 -4.34 -5.52 -13.97
C ASN A 7 -3.17 -5.82 -13.04
N CYS A 8 -2.73 -7.08 -13.05
CA CYS A 8 -1.66 -7.52 -12.19
C CYS A 8 -0.32 -6.94 -12.66
N GLY A 9 0.34 -6.14 -11.80
CA GLY A 9 1.60 -5.47 -12.15
C GLY A 9 2.70 -6.46 -12.55
N VAL A 10 2.88 -7.53 -11.78
CA VAL A 10 3.85 -8.60 -12.07
C VAL A 10 3.58 -9.30 -13.41
N CYS A 11 2.30 -9.53 -13.74
CA CYS A 11 1.93 -10.18 -15.00
C CYS A 11 2.08 -9.23 -16.19
N ASP A 12 1.79 -7.95 -16.00
CA ASP A 12 1.97 -6.90 -17.02
C ASP A 12 3.45 -6.77 -17.42
N LEU A 13 4.37 -6.85 -16.45
CA LEU A 13 5.82 -6.92 -16.70
C LEU A 13 6.24 -8.13 -17.55
N ARG A 14 5.44 -9.20 -17.54
CA ARG A 14 5.65 -10.41 -18.35
C ARG A 14 4.86 -10.36 -19.66
N HIS A 15 4.24 -9.23 -19.99
CA HIS A 15 3.31 -9.05 -21.12
C HIS A 15 2.11 -10.01 -21.07
N ILE A 16 1.70 -10.42 -19.86
CA ILE A 16 0.55 -11.28 -19.62
C ILE A 16 -0.57 -10.42 -19.04
N ASN A 17 -1.70 -10.34 -19.73
CA ASN A 17 -2.87 -9.65 -19.22
C ASN A 17 -3.64 -10.55 -18.25
N LYS A 18 -3.50 -10.30 -16.94
CA LYS A 18 -4.33 -10.93 -15.90
C LYS A 18 -4.97 -9.85 -15.02
N PRO A 19 -6.27 -9.99 -14.68
CA PRO A 19 -6.93 -9.06 -13.78
C PRO A 19 -6.38 -9.20 -12.36
N SER A 20 -6.30 -8.07 -11.66
CA SER A 20 -5.96 -8.04 -10.24
C SER A 20 -7.17 -8.41 -9.40
N ILE A 21 -6.95 -9.22 -8.36
CA ILE A 21 -7.97 -9.55 -7.36
C ILE A 21 -7.71 -8.82 -6.04
N ILE A 22 -6.45 -8.46 -5.78
CA ILE A 22 -6.04 -7.68 -4.61
C ILE A 22 -5.13 -6.52 -5.03
N TRP A 23 -5.05 -5.52 -4.17
CA TRP A 23 -4.10 -4.40 -4.20
C TRP A 23 -3.17 -4.50 -3.00
N CYS A 24 -1.86 -4.47 -3.22
CA CYS A 24 -0.87 -4.44 -2.13
C CYS A 24 -0.46 -2.99 -1.84
N THR A 25 -0.65 -2.53 -0.60
CA THR A 25 -0.40 -1.13 -0.24
C THR A 25 1.09 -0.78 -0.10
N GLU A 26 1.91 -1.75 0.26
CA GLU A 26 3.35 -1.57 0.39
C GLU A 26 4.03 -1.50 -0.97
N CYS A 27 3.60 -2.37 -1.90
CA CYS A 27 4.14 -2.47 -3.26
C CYS A 27 3.49 -1.49 -4.25
N ASP A 28 2.35 -0.90 -3.89
CA ASP A 28 1.58 0.02 -4.75
C ASP A 28 1.22 -0.62 -6.10
N GLU A 29 0.84 -1.90 -6.06
CA GLU A 29 0.51 -2.68 -7.26
C GLU A 29 -0.66 -3.65 -7.04
N GLY A 30 -1.37 -3.96 -8.12
CA GLY A 30 -2.40 -5.00 -8.14
C GLY A 30 -1.80 -6.38 -8.39
N LEU A 31 -2.34 -7.41 -7.75
CA LEU A 31 -1.90 -8.80 -7.90
C LEU A 31 -3.08 -9.70 -8.31
N CYS A 32 -2.84 -10.59 -9.27
CA CYS A 32 -3.72 -11.72 -9.57
C CYS A 32 -3.52 -12.84 -8.54
N GLN A 33 -4.37 -13.88 -8.58
CA GLN A 33 -4.34 -14.98 -7.62
C GLN A 33 -2.96 -15.63 -7.46
N GLU A 34 -2.32 -16.05 -8.55
CA GLU A 34 -1.00 -16.69 -8.50
C GLU A 34 0.07 -15.75 -7.94
N CYS A 35 0.02 -14.47 -8.31
CA CYS A 35 0.98 -13.48 -7.82
C CYS A 35 0.75 -13.19 -6.34
N GLN A 36 -0.50 -13.14 -5.88
CA GLN A 36 -0.84 -13.03 -4.45
C GLN A 36 -0.29 -14.21 -3.66
N GLU A 37 -0.48 -15.44 -4.14
CA GLU A 37 0.01 -16.64 -3.46
C GLU A 37 1.53 -16.57 -3.29
N HIS A 38 2.26 -16.27 -4.37
CA HIS A 38 3.71 -16.10 -4.30
C HIS A 38 4.14 -14.96 -3.38
N HIS A 39 3.40 -13.85 -3.40
CA HIS A 39 3.64 -12.69 -2.53
C HIS A 39 3.49 -13.04 -1.05
N SER A 40 2.46 -13.83 -0.72
CA SER A 40 2.18 -14.26 0.65
C SER A 40 3.22 -15.24 1.21
N LEU A 41 3.90 -15.99 0.33
CA LEU A 41 4.94 -16.95 0.71
C LEU A 41 6.34 -16.33 0.75
N SER A 42 6.53 -15.19 0.07
CA SER A 42 7.82 -14.53 -0.05
C SER A 42 8.20 -13.80 1.24
N LYS A 43 9.40 -14.05 1.78
CA LYS A 43 9.86 -13.41 3.03
C LYS A 43 9.79 -11.88 3.02
N GLY A 44 10.00 -11.27 1.86
CA GLY A 44 9.99 -9.81 1.69
C GLY A 44 8.60 -9.18 1.64
N SER A 45 7.55 -9.96 1.35
CA SER A 45 6.20 -9.41 1.12
C SER A 45 5.06 -10.13 1.84
N ARG A 46 5.35 -11.24 2.54
CA ARG A 46 4.36 -12.01 3.32
C ARG A 46 3.63 -11.22 4.41
N ASN A 47 4.20 -10.09 4.84
CA ASN A 47 3.65 -9.24 5.89
C ASN A 47 3.04 -7.94 5.32
N HIS A 48 2.91 -7.84 4.00
CA HIS A 48 2.30 -6.68 3.39
C HIS A 48 0.79 -6.68 3.55
N ASN A 49 0.20 -5.48 3.66
CA ASN A 49 -1.23 -5.31 3.70
C ASN A 49 -1.81 -5.35 2.29
N THR A 50 -2.92 -6.07 2.15
CA THR A 50 -3.61 -6.28 0.88
C THR A 50 -5.09 -5.96 1.02
N ILE A 51 -5.67 -5.30 0.03
CA ILE A 51 -7.08 -4.90 -0.04
C ILE A 51 -7.69 -5.58 -1.25
N ALA A 52 -8.88 -6.18 -1.15
CA ALA A 52 -9.53 -6.76 -2.34
C ALA A 52 -9.84 -5.65 -3.36
N ILE A 53 -9.68 -5.93 -4.66
CA ILE A 53 -9.94 -4.91 -5.70
C ILE A 53 -11.40 -4.44 -5.69
N THR A 54 -12.33 -5.32 -5.32
CA THR A 54 -13.75 -4.95 -5.12
C THR A 54 -13.95 -3.91 -4.03
N GLU A 55 -13.12 -3.93 -2.98
CA GLU A 55 -13.14 -2.93 -1.90
C GLU A 55 -12.29 -1.70 -2.27
N TYR A 56 -11.20 -1.90 -3.01
CA TYR A 56 -10.37 -0.81 -3.52
C TYR A 56 -11.15 0.13 -4.44
N GLN A 57 -12.03 -0.41 -5.30
CA GLN A 57 -12.83 0.37 -6.24
C GLN A 57 -13.96 1.17 -5.56
N THR A 58 -14.41 0.75 -4.38
CA THR A 58 -15.45 1.47 -3.62
C THR A 58 -14.88 2.56 -2.72
N LEU A 59 -13.57 2.50 -2.42
CA LEU A 59 -12.90 3.51 -1.62
C LEU A 59 -12.55 4.74 -2.48
N PRO A 60 -12.85 5.96 -2.00
CA PRO A 60 -12.35 7.17 -2.63
C PRO A 60 -10.82 7.14 -2.66
N ASN A 61 -10.23 7.51 -3.80
CA ASN A 61 -8.78 7.50 -3.99
C ASN A 61 -8.04 8.36 -2.94
N ASP A 62 -8.69 9.41 -2.43
CA ASP A 62 -8.18 10.22 -1.32
C ASP A 62 -8.09 9.45 0.00
N VAL A 63 -9.01 8.53 0.29
CA VAL A 63 -8.99 7.71 1.52
C VAL A 63 -7.78 6.77 1.51
N LEU A 64 -7.51 6.13 0.37
CA LEU A 64 -6.35 5.25 0.20
C LEU A 64 -5.02 6.01 0.33
N LYS A 65 -4.98 7.27 -0.11
CA LYS A 65 -3.81 8.13 0.06
C LYS A 65 -3.64 8.58 1.52
N ILE A 66 -4.73 8.92 2.21
CA ILE A 66 -4.69 9.34 3.62
C ILE A 66 -4.20 8.20 4.52
N THR A 67 -4.54 6.94 4.23
CA THR A 67 -4.07 5.81 5.05
C THR A 67 -2.59 5.51 4.89
N GLN A 68 -2.00 5.90 3.75
CA GLN A 68 -0.60 5.62 3.44
C GLN A 68 0.34 6.80 3.61
N TYR A 69 -0.15 8.03 3.51
CA TYR A 69 0.68 9.24 3.49
C TYR A 69 0.28 10.22 4.60
N CYS A 70 1.29 10.85 5.16
CA CYS A 70 1.12 11.93 6.12
C CYS A 70 0.44 13.14 5.45
N ASN A 71 -0.69 13.57 5.99
CA ASN A 71 -1.42 14.74 5.48
C ASN A 71 -0.62 16.05 5.56
N ILE A 72 0.34 16.14 6.48
CA ILE A 72 1.17 17.34 6.70
C ILE A 72 2.34 17.36 5.71
N HIS A 73 3.09 16.25 5.66
CA HIS A 73 4.37 16.18 4.96
C HIS A 73 4.30 15.52 3.58
N LYS A 74 3.14 14.92 3.25
CA LYS A 74 2.91 14.10 2.05
C LYS A 74 3.91 12.94 1.87
N ASP A 75 4.56 12.54 2.96
CA ASP A 75 5.50 11.41 3.02
C ASP A 75 4.78 10.14 3.49
N LYS A 76 5.20 8.97 3.01
CA LYS A 76 4.62 7.68 3.41
C LYS A 76 4.76 7.49 4.93
N PHE A 77 3.71 7.00 5.56
CA PHE A 77 3.76 6.55 6.94
C PHE A 77 4.66 5.33 7.03
N ILE A 78 5.71 5.41 7.85
CA ILE A 78 6.73 4.36 7.96
C ILE A 78 6.88 3.85 9.40
N ILE A 79 6.42 4.61 10.39
CA ILE A 79 6.65 4.32 11.80
C ILE A 79 5.35 4.59 12.58
N TYR A 80 5.09 3.82 13.62
CA TYR A 80 3.93 4.02 14.50
C TYR A 80 4.37 4.65 15.83
N CYS A 81 3.77 5.79 16.21
CA CYS A 81 4.04 6.44 17.49
C CYS A 81 3.16 5.80 18.57
N ARG A 82 3.78 5.15 19.57
CA ARG A 82 3.04 4.49 20.67
C ARG A 82 2.38 5.46 21.64
N LYS A 83 2.98 6.62 21.92
CA LYS A 83 2.39 7.63 22.84
C LYS A 83 1.10 8.26 22.31
N HIS A 84 0.98 8.37 20.98
CA HIS A 84 -0.14 9.04 20.31
C HIS A 84 -1.01 8.07 19.49
N GLU A 85 -0.71 6.77 19.57
CA GLU A 85 -1.41 5.68 18.89
C GLU A 85 -1.69 5.95 17.40
N ARG A 86 -0.74 6.57 16.69
CA ARG A 86 -0.92 7.02 15.30
C ARG A 86 0.28 6.74 14.38
N PRO A 87 0.04 6.44 13.09
CA PRO A 87 1.12 6.33 12.10
C PRO A 87 1.78 7.69 11.85
N CYS A 88 3.10 7.67 11.64
CA CYS A 88 3.99 8.82 11.49
C CYS A 88 4.93 8.62 10.29
N CYS A 89 5.15 9.70 9.54
CA CYS A 89 6.20 9.73 8.53
C CYS A 89 7.56 10.09 9.18
N ARG A 90 8.66 9.99 8.42
CA ARG A 90 10.00 10.31 8.92
C ARG A 90 10.09 11.74 9.48
N LYS A 91 9.51 12.72 8.81
CA LYS A 91 9.51 14.13 9.24
C LYS A 91 8.71 14.36 10.52
N CYS A 92 7.55 13.70 10.66
CA CYS A 92 6.74 13.76 11.87
C CYS A 92 7.52 13.38 13.14
N ILE A 93 8.47 12.44 13.05
CA ILE A 93 9.26 12.01 14.21
C ILE A 93 10.35 13.00 14.57
N VAL A 94 10.96 13.63 13.58
CA VAL A 94 12.03 14.61 13.81
C VAL A 94 11.47 15.94 14.31
N GLU A 95 10.31 16.35 13.80
CA GLU A 95 9.75 17.68 14.04
C GLU A 95 8.68 17.67 15.15
N THR A 96 7.68 16.80 15.06
CA THR A 96 6.49 16.83 15.92
C THR A 96 6.56 15.84 17.08
N HIS A 97 7.22 14.71 16.89
CA HIS A 97 7.30 13.61 17.87
C HIS A 97 8.72 13.40 18.40
N LYS A 98 9.56 14.44 18.38
CA LYS A 98 10.97 14.37 18.80
C LYS A 98 11.14 13.88 20.25
N GLU A 99 10.16 14.16 21.10
CA GLU A 99 10.14 13.84 22.55
C GLU A 99 9.06 12.79 22.90
N CYS A 100 8.51 12.12 21.89
CA CYS A 100 7.55 11.04 22.07
C CYS A 100 8.19 9.71 22.44
#